data_AF-A0A952UE76-F1
#
_entry.id   AF-A0A952UE76-F1
#
_cell.length_a   1.000
_cell.length_b   1.000
_cell.length_c   1.000
_cell.angle_alpha   90.00
_cell.angle_beta   90.00
_cell.angle_gamma   90.00
#
_symmetry.space_group_name_H-M   'P 1'
#
loop_
_entity.id
_entity.type
_entity.pdbx_description
1 polymer ?
#
loop_
_entity_poly.entity_id
_entity_poly.type
_entity_poly.pdbx_seq_one_letter_code
_entity_poly.pdbx_strand_id
1 'polypeptide(L)'
;MNAIAHPAPTVRRIRAGLAALVTVLLVVAGVVTATPANAAAGTVTPTVSSATTSGLTVQVSATGLPDVDAAYVALLLKDTDGASGYVANEMVSVVDGEITAVTLNAAAADLDRTSVYEVIVWETESSPDASTIYARGDVTITTEQWDVVFPPAPVVPSVVV
;
A
#
# COMPACT_ATOMS: atom_id res chain seq x y z
N MET A 1 -4.01 -57.14 76.41
CA MET A 1 -4.04 -55.67 76.39
C MET A 1 -2.73 -55.18 77.01
N ASN A 2 -1.72 -54.89 76.19
CA ASN A 2 -0.43 -54.37 76.65
C ASN A 2 -0.19 -53.01 75.99
N ALA A 3 -0.23 -51.96 76.81
CA ALA A 3 0.11 -50.61 76.43
C ALA A 3 1.63 -50.43 76.36
N ILE A 4 2.12 -49.81 75.30
CA ILE A 4 3.45 -49.21 75.25
C ILE A 4 3.23 -47.72 75.12
N ALA A 5 3.44 -46.99 76.21
CA ALA A 5 3.64 -45.55 76.18
C ALA A 5 5.12 -45.29 75.87
N HIS A 6 5.40 -44.33 74.98
CA HIS A 6 6.68 -43.61 74.95
C HIS A 6 6.40 -42.11 74.72
N PRO A 7 7.10 -41.22 75.45
CA PRO A 7 6.80 -39.80 75.57
C PRO A 7 7.33 -38.95 74.40
N ALA A 8 6.73 -37.77 74.23
CA ALA A 8 7.10 -36.77 73.24
C ALA A 8 8.46 -36.09 73.52
N PRO A 9 9.22 -35.72 72.48
CA PRO A 9 10.23 -34.67 72.58
C PRO A 9 9.82 -33.41 71.81
N THR A 10 9.96 -32.29 72.52
CA THR A 10 9.91 -30.87 72.13
C THR A 10 10.63 -30.56 70.82
N VAL A 11 9.99 -29.84 69.88
CA VAL A 11 10.70 -29.19 68.76
C VAL A 11 10.41 -27.69 68.71
N ARG A 12 11.37 -27.00 69.34
CA ARG A 12 11.93 -25.67 69.13
C ARG A 12 11.58 -25.00 67.78
N ARG A 13 10.99 -23.81 67.85
CA ARG A 13 10.87 -22.86 66.74
C ARG A 13 12.28 -22.46 66.25
N ILE A 14 12.66 -22.89 65.05
CA ILE A 14 13.83 -22.35 64.35
C ILE A 14 13.41 -22.03 62.91
N ARG A 15 13.60 -20.76 62.57
CA ARG A 15 13.41 -20.16 61.26
C ARG A 15 14.42 -20.78 60.28
N ALA A 16 13.94 -21.40 59.21
CA ALA A 16 14.75 -21.71 58.03
C ALA A 16 13.86 -21.57 56.80
N GLY A 17 14.36 -20.82 55.81
CA GLY A 17 13.60 -20.29 54.68
C GLY A 17 12.95 -21.36 53.81
N LEU A 18 11.71 -21.08 53.43
CA LEU A 18 10.97 -21.82 52.40
C LEU A 18 11.60 -21.45 51.05
N ALA A 19 12.54 -22.28 50.59
CA ALA A 19 13.07 -22.24 49.24
C ALA A 19 12.21 -23.14 48.32
N ALA A 20 12.23 -22.77 47.03
CA ALA A 20 11.61 -23.45 45.88
C ALA A 20 10.11 -23.17 45.66
N LEU A 21 9.80 -21.95 45.21
CA LEU A 21 8.62 -21.72 44.38
C LEU A 21 9.07 -21.55 42.92
N VAL A 22 8.96 -22.67 42.20
CA VAL A 22 8.72 -22.84 40.76
C VAL A 22 9.02 -21.62 39.88
N THR A 23 10.21 -21.60 39.29
CA THR A 23 10.60 -20.69 38.21
C THR A 23 10.28 -21.32 36.86
N VAL A 24 9.18 -20.92 36.20
CA VAL A 24 9.10 -20.78 34.74
C VAL A 24 8.11 -19.65 34.45
N LEU A 25 8.61 -18.41 34.40
CA LEU A 25 7.89 -17.30 33.79
C LEU A 25 8.23 -17.34 32.29
N LEU A 26 7.32 -17.88 31.47
CA LEU A 26 7.39 -17.72 30.02
C LEU A 26 7.02 -16.26 29.69
N VAL A 27 8.00 -15.37 29.77
CA VAL A 27 7.91 -14.06 29.10
C VAL A 27 8.09 -14.31 27.62
N VAL A 28 7.00 -14.65 26.93
CA VAL A 28 6.94 -14.44 25.49
C VAL A 28 6.86 -12.93 25.33
N ALA A 29 8.01 -12.28 25.22
CA ALA A 29 8.10 -10.95 24.64
C ALA A 29 7.69 -11.10 23.18
N GLY A 30 6.38 -11.03 22.92
CA GLY A 30 5.89 -10.74 21.60
C GLY A 30 6.41 -9.35 21.26
N VAL A 31 7.53 -9.30 20.54
CA VAL A 31 7.88 -8.11 19.78
C VAL A 31 6.76 -8.00 18.76
N VAL A 32 5.73 -7.22 19.11
CA VAL A 32 4.86 -6.62 18.11
C VAL A 32 5.78 -5.62 17.41
N THR A 33 6.54 -6.08 16.40
CA THR A 33 7.01 -5.17 15.38
C THR A 33 5.72 -4.69 14.75
N ALA A 34 5.25 -3.51 15.16
CA ALA A 34 4.31 -2.78 14.33
C ALA A 34 4.99 -2.74 12.96
N THR A 35 4.44 -3.47 11.99
CA THR A 35 4.79 -3.23 10.60
C THR A 35 4.61 -1.73 10.43
N PRO A 36 5.66 -0.97 10.04
CA PRO A 36 5.47 0.45 9.83
C PRO A 36 4.30 0.57 8.87
N ALA A 37 3.23 1.25 9.29
CA ALA A 37 2.27 1.75 8.34
C ALA A 37 3.10 2.62 7.40
N ASN A 38 3.27 2.20 6.15
CA ASN A 38 3.91 3.04 5.15
C ASN A 38 2.91 4.17 4.89
N ALA A 39 2.93 5.20 5.73
CA ALA A 39 2.24 6.42 5.42
C ALA A 39 2.85 6.90 4.10
N ALA A 40 2.01 7.12 3.08
CA ALA A 40 2.46 7.56 1.77
C ALA A 40 3.36 8.81 1.91
N ALA A 41 4.66 8.60 1.84
CA ALA A 41 5.69 9.61 2.11
C ALA A 41 6.49 9.95 0.86
N GLY A 42 6.44 9.08 -0.15
CA GLY A 42 6.99 9.35 -1.46
C GLY A 42 6.14 10.35 -2.23
N THR A 43 6.76 10.97 -3.24
CA THR A 43 6.09 11.87 -4.18
C THR A 43 5.97 11.19 -5.53
N VAL A 44 4.78 11.25 -6.15
CA VAL A 44 4.56 10.78 -7.53
C VAL A 44 4.35 11.99 -8.44
N THR A 45 5.03 12.00 -9.58
CA THR A 45 4.89 13.02 -10.62
C THR A 45 4.41 12.36 -11.91
N PRO A 46 3.09 12.25 -12.12
CA PRO A 46 2.54 11.77 -13.37
C PRO A 46 2.46 12.90 -14.41
N THR A 47 2.71 12.59 -15.67
CA THR A 47 2.60 13.53 -16.80
C THR A 47 1.99 12.81 -17.99
N VAL A 48 0.90 13.33 -18.54
CA VAL A 48 0.36 12.84 -19.82
C VAL A 48 1.33 13.23 -20.94
N SER A 49 2.03 12.24 -21.50
CA SER A 49 3.01 12.46 -22.57
C SER A 49 2.41 12.38 -23.97
N SER A 50 1.27 11.68 -24.11
CA SER A 50 0.54 11.55 -25.37
C SER A 50 -0.95 11.31 -25.13
N ALA A 51 -1.77 11.85 -26.03
CA ALA A 51 -3.18 11.54 -26.16
C ALA A 51 -3.47 11.18 -27.61
N THR A 52 -4.22 10.10 -27.83
CA THR A 52 -4.64 9.63 -29.16
C THR A 52 -6.06 9.09 -29.08
N THR A 53 -6.69 8.81 -30.21
CA THR A 53 -7.99 8.13 -30.24
C THR A 53 -7.93 6.70 -29.65
N SER A 54 -6.73 6.14 -29.47
CA SER A 54 -6.54 4.85 -28.81
C SER A 54 -6.45 4.95 -27.28
N GLY A 55 -6.21 6.15 -26.73
CA GLY A 55 -6.09 6.37 -25.29
C GLY A 55 -4.98 7.34 -24.89
N LEU A 56 -4.55 7.24 -23.64
CA LEU A 56 -3.54 8.10 -23.00
C LEU A 56 -2.25 7.34 -22.73
N THR A 57 -1.12 8.02 -22.90
CA THR A 57 0.17 7.59 -22.38
C THR A 57 0.55 8.51 -21.22
N VAL A 58 0.78 7.94 -20.04
CA VAL A 58 1.19 8.65 -18.83
C VAL A 58 2.61 8.23 -18.48
N GLN A 59 3.52 9.20 -18.41
CA GLN A 59 4.84 9.01 -17.83
C GLN A 59 4.79 9.29 -16.33
N VAL A 60 5.39 8.40 -15.55
CA VAL A 60 5.38 8.45 -14.09
C VAL A 60 6.82 8.42 -13.58
N SER A 61 7.15 9.38 -12.72
CA SER A 61 8.33 9.30 -11.87
C SER A 61 7.91 9.38 -10.41
N ALA A 62 8.67 8.73 -9.53
CA ALA A 62 8.44 8.81 -8.09
C ALA A 62 9.76 8.89 -7.32
N THR A 63 9.75 9.57 -6.18
CA THR A 63 10.92 9.74 -5.30
C THR A 63 10.51 9.59 -3.83
N GLY A 64 11.49 9.33 -2.96
CA GLY A 64 11.24 9.15 -1.52
C GLY A 64 10.50 7.86 -1.19
N LEU A 65 10.64 6.84 -2.05
CA LEU A 65 10.10 5.51 -1.81
C LEU A 65 10.92 4.77 -0.74
N PRO A 66 10.33 3.78 -0.06
CA PRO A 66 11.09 2.91 0.85
C PRO A 66 12.18 2.15 0.12
N ASP A 67 13.14 1.61 0.89
CA ASP A 67 14.23 0.77 0.39
C ASP A 67 13.69 -0.61 -0.01
N VAL A 68 13.23 -0.72 -1.26
CA VAL A 68 12.68 -1.93 -1.88
C VAL A 68 13.23 -2.07 -3.29
N ASP A 69 13.31 -3.29 -3.81
CA ASP A 69 13.82 -3.54 -5.17
C ASP A 69 12.78 -3.29 -6.27
N ALA A 70 11.49 -3.37 -5.92
CA ALA A 70 10.38 -3.23 -6.86
C ALA A 70 9.11 -2.70 -6.20
N ALA A 71 8.26 -2.07 -7.01
CA ALA A 71 6.94 -1.62 -6.64
C ALA A 71 5.98 -1.81 -7.83
N TYR A 72 4.69 -1.89 -7.55
CA TYR A 72 3.69 -1.71 -8.60
C TYR A 72 3.33 -0.23 -8.76
N VAL A 73 3.02 0.16 -10.00
CA VAL A 73 2.53 1.49 -10.36
C VAL A 73 1.25 1.32 -11.16
N ALA A 74 0.19 2.04 -10.81
CA ALA A 74 -1.07 1.96 -11.53
C ALA A 74 -1.70 3.33 -11.72
N LEU A 75 -2.34 3.51 -12.87
CA LEU A 75 -3.28 4.58 -13.16
C LEU A 75 -4.68 4.05 -12.91
N LEU A 76 -5.45 4.78 -12.11
CA LEU A 76 -6.80 4.39 -11.70
C LEU A 76 -7.66 5.62 -11.42
N LEU A 77 -8.96 5.39 -11.23
CA LEU A 77 -9.85 6.43 -10.72
C LEU A 77 -9.36 6.89 -9.35
N LYS A 78 -9.48 8.18 -9.11
CA LYS A 78 -9.08 8.79 -7.86
C LYS A 78 -9.92 8.26 -6.69
N ASP A 79 -9.26 8.00 -5.56
CA ASP A 79 -9.82 7.54 -4.29
C ASP A 79 -10.52 6.17 -4.38
N THR A 80 -10.19 5.36 -5.39
CA THR A 80 -10.68 3.98 -5.54
C THR A 80 -9.59 2.97 -5.19
N ASP A 81 -9.02 3.09 -4.00
CA ASP A 81 -7.99 2.18 -3.49
C ASP A 81 -8.52 0.72 -3.51
N GLY A 82 -7.77 -0.19 -4.15
CA GLY A 82 -8.11 -1.62 -4.21
C GLY A 82 -7.60 -2.33 -5.47
N ALA A 83 -7.66 -3.67 -5.48
CA ALA A 83 -7.11 -4.52 -6.54
C ALA A 83 -7.87 -4.48 -7.90
N SER A 84 -8.78 -3.52 -8.09
CA SER A 84 -9.70 -3.48 -9.23
C SER A 84 -9.85 -2.08 -9.79
N GLY A 85 -10.11 -1.96 -11.09
CA GLY A 85 -10.39 -0.65 -11.71
C GLY A 85 -9.16 0.12 -12.17
N TYR A 86 -8.00 -0.54 -12.26
CA TYR A 86 -6.84 0.03 -12.94
C TYR A 86 -7.11 0.13 -14.44
N VAL A 87 -6.79 1.29 -15.01
CA VAL A 87 -6.85 1.51 -16.47
C VAL A 87 -5.49 1.26 -17.13
N ALA A 88 -4.42 1.22 -16.33
CA ALA A 88 -3.08 0.79 -16.70
C ALA A 88 -2.27 0.47 -15.44
N ASN A 89 -1.41 -0.55 -15.49
CA ASN A 89 -0.52 -0.88 -14.38
C ASN A 89 0.75 -1.58 -14.85
N GLU A 90 1.83 -1.43 -14.08
CA GLU A 90 3.14 -2.03 -14.34
C GLU A 90 3.82 -2.42 -13.01
N MET A 91 4.71 -3.41 -13.08
CA MET A 91 5.67 -3.69 -12.01
C MET A 91 7.03 -3.13 -12.42
N VAL A 92 7.65 -2.34 -11.55
CA VAL A 92 8.85 -1.57 -11.90
C VAL A 92 9.91 -1.71 -10.84
N SER A 93 11.17 -1.60 -11.26
CA SER A 93 12.29 -1.55 -10.32
C SER A 93 12.33 -0.20 -9.62
N VAL A 94 12.66 -0.23 -8.34
CA VAL A 94 12.96 0.96 -7.54
C VAL A 94 14.47 0.98 -7.32
N VAL A 95 15.09 2.13 -7.59
CA VAL A 95 16.54 2.32 -7.47
C VAL A 95 16.77 3.54 -6.61
N ASP A 96 17.51 3.38 -5.51
CA ASP A 96 17.82 4.46 -4.55
C ASP A 96 16.57 5.22 -4.04
N GLY A 97 15.44 4.51 -3.87
CA GLY A 97 14.17 5.10 -3.45
C GLY A 97 13.45 5.89 -4.55
N GLU A 98 13.81 5.66 -5.82
CA GLU A 98 13.26 6.36 -6.98
C GLU A 98 12.74 5.40 -8.06
N ILE A 99 11.70 5.87 -8.78
CA ILE A 99 11.22 5.32 -10.04
C ILE A 99 11.42 6.41 -11.10
N THR A 100 12.13 6.08 -12.18
CA THR A 100 12.40 7.02 -13.28
C THR A 100 11.58 6.68 -14.51
N ALA A 101 10.65 7.57 -14.90
CA ALA A 101 10.04 7.62 -16.23
C ALA A 101 9.41 6.30 -16.71
N VAL A 102 8.52 5.72 -15.90
CA VAL A 102 7.72 4.56 -16.27
C VAL A 102 6.56 5.00 -17.16
N THR A 103 6.27 4.21 -18.19
CA THR A 103 5.15 4.48 -19.10
C THR A 103 3.96 3.60 -18.75
N LEU A 104 2.81 4.24 -18.49
CA LEU A 104 1.51 3.59 -18.38
C LEU A 104 0.65 3.91 -19.61
N ASN A 105 0.07 2.90 -20.23
CA ASN A 105 -0.79 3.06 -21.41
C ASN A 105 -2.22 2.71 -21.04
N ALA A 106 -3.09 3.71 -20.97
CA ALA A 106 -4.51 3.51 -20.71
C ALA A 106 -5.30 3.54 -22.01
N ALA A 107 -6.05 2.48 -22.28
CA ALA A 107 -6.88 2.40 -23.47
C ALA A 107 -8.10 3.32 -23.35
N ALA A 108 -8.53 3.91 -24.46
CA ALA A 108 -9.70 4.80 -24.50
C ALA A 108 -10.98 4.14 -23.98
N ALA A 109 -11.11 2.81 -24.14
CA ALA A 109 -12.27 2.05 -23.67
C ALA A 109 -12.38 1.96 -22.14
N ASP A 110 -11.26 2.12 -21.44
CA ASP A 110 -11.19 2.07 -19.97
C ASP A 110 -11.22 3.47 -19.35
N LEU A 111 -11.21 4.51 -20.19
CA LEU A 111 -11.21 5.90 -19.78
C LEU A 111 -12.61 6.51 -19.80
N ASP A 112 -12.86 7.41 -18.85
CA ASP A 112 -14.06 8.22 -18.77
C ASP A 112 -13.65 9.68 -18.53
N ARG A 113 -14.03 10.55 -19.47
CA ARG A 113 -13.76 11.99 -19.43
C ARG A 113 -14.32 12.68 -18.18
N THR A 114 -15.37 12.11 -17.59
CA THR A 114 -16.02 12.67 -16.40
C THR A 114 -15.33 12.27 -15.11
N SER A 115 -14.35 11.37 -15.18
CA SER A 115 -13.61 10.86 -14.03
C SER A 115 -12.31 11.63 -13.79
N VAL A 116 -11.87 11.60 -12.53
CA VAL A 116 -10.54 12.08 -12.12
C VAL A 116 -9.66 10.85 -11.90
N TYR A 117 -8.42 10.92 -12.37
CA TYR A 117 -7.46 9.83 -12.27
C TYR A 117 -6.29 10.19 -11.37
N GLU A 118 -5.74 9.19 -10.70
CA GLU A 118 -4.49 9.30 -9.95
C GLU A 118 -3.55 8.15 -10.29
N VAL A 119 -2.28 8.33 -9.97
CA VAL A 119 -1.30 7.24 -9.97
C VAL A 119 -0.94 6.90 -8.54
N ILE A 120 -0.95 5.60 -8.23
CA ILE A 120 -0.43 5.07 -6.96
C ILE A 120 0.79 4.20 -7.20
N VAL A 121 1.70 4.21 -6.22
CA VAL A 121 2.85 3.32 -6.13
C VAL A 121 2.70 2.51 -4.85
N TRP A 122 2.75 1.18 -4.93
CA TRP A 122 2.52 0.32 -3.77
C TRP A 122 3.40 -0.93 -3.74
N GLU A 123 3.39 -1.59 -2.59
CA GLU A 123 4.13 -2.82 -2.31
C GLU A 123 3.76 -3.99 -3.24
N THR A 124 4.75 -4.72 -3.73
CA THR A 124 4.53 -5.92 -4.55
C THR A 124 3.88 -7.06 -3.75
N GLU A 125 3.22 -7.99 -4.43
CA GLU A 125 2.53 -9.14 -3.81
C GLU A 125 1.50 -8.74 -2.72
N SER A 126 0.98 -7.51 -2.78
CA SER A 126 0.01 -6.95 -1.83
C SER A 126 -1.16 -6.29 -2.56
N SER A 127 -2.27 -6.11 -1.83
CA SER A 127 -3.37 -5.24 -2.30
C SER A 127 -3.06 -3.79 -1.90
N PRO A 128 -3.34 -2.80 -2.78
CA PRO A 128 -3.15 -1.41 -2.40
C PRO A 128 -4.21 -0.99 -1.37
N ASP A 129 -3.74 -0.46 -0.26
CA ASP A 129 -4.51 0.18 0.79
C ASP A 129 -3.64 1.22 1.51
N ALA A 130 -4.21 1.91 2.51
CA ALA A 130 -3.53 2.96 3.24
C ALA A 130 -2.22 2.54 3.95
N SER A 131 -1.97 1.23 4.11
CA SER A 131 -0.77 0.68 4.75
C SER A 131 0.28 0.18 3.75
N THR A 132 -0.12 -0.13 2.51
CA THR A 132 0.76 -0.68 1.45
C THR A 132 1.09 0.32 0.35
N ILE A 133 0.35 1.43 0.26
CA ILE A 133 0.61 2.52 -0.71
C ILE A 133 1.78 3.38 -0.21
N TYR A 134 2.86 3.41 -1.00
CA TYR A 134 4.06 4.20 -0.72
C TYR A 134 3.94 5.67 -1.13
N ALA A 135 3.22 5.93 -2.21
CA ALA A 135 3.08 7.26 -2.78
C ALA A 135 1.86 7.34 -3.69
N ARG A 136 1.30 8.54 -3.85
CA ARG A 136 0.22 8.83 -4.81
C ARG A 136 0.38 10.22 -5.44
N GLY A 137 -0.20 10.41 -6.62
CA GLY A 137 -0.18 11.69 -7.33
C GLY A 137 -1.30 11.84 -8.33
N ASP A 138 -1.94 13.00 -8.34
CA ASP A 138 -3.07 13.30 -9.23
C ASP A 138 -2.61 13.46 -10.68
N VAL A 139 -3.35 12.88 -11.62
CA VAL A 139 -3.09 13.06 -13.05
C VAL A 139 -3.94 14.19 -13.60
N THR A 140 -3.29 15.25 -14.05
CA THR A 140 -3.98 16.33 -14.78
C THR A 140 -4.10 15.94 -16.26
N ILE A 141 -5.32 15.70 -16.73
CA ILE A 141 -5.65 15.46 -18.14
C ILE A 141 -6.43 16.67 -18.65
N THR A 142 -5.91 17.36 -19.67
CA THR A 142 -6.52 18.60 -20.14
C THR A 142 -7.74 18.35 -21.01
N THR A 143 -8.58 19.38 -21.19
CA THR A 143 -9.73 19.35 -22.11
C THR A 143 -9.29 18.96 -23.52
N GLU A 144 -8.17 19.51 -23.99
CA GLU A 144 -7.64 19.25 -25.34
C GLU A 144 -7.17 17.81 -25.47
N GLN A 145 -6.54 17.24 -24.45
CA GLN A 145 -6.15 15.82 -24.43
C GLN A 145 -7.39 14.93 -24.45
N TRP A 146 -8.43 15.27 -23.66
CA TRP A 146 -9.68 14.55 -23.69
C TRP A 146 -10.41 14.66 -25.03
N ASP A 147 -10.33 15.80 -25.72
CA ASP A 147 -10.90 15.98 -27.06
C ASP A 147 -10.16 15.14 -28.11
N VAL A 148 -8.88 14.81 -27.87
CA VAL A 148 -8.15 13.87 -28.75
C VAL A 148 -8.57 12.42 -28.48
N VAL A 149 -8.75 12.03 -27.22
CA VAL A 149 -9.19 10.67 -26.86
C VAL A 149 -10.64 10.42 -27.27
N PHE A 150 -11.51 11.41 -27.02
CA PHE A 150 -12.94 11.40 -27.35
C PHE A 150 -13.29 12.59 -28.23
N PRO A 151 -13.06 12.50 -29.55
CA PRO A 151 -13.36 13.58 -30.48
C PRO A 151 -14.81 14.03 -30.43
N PRO A 152 -15.08 15.35 -30.42
CA PRO A 152 -16.44 15.84 -30.51
C PRO A 152 -17.08 15.38 -31.83
N ALA A 153 -18.39 15.18 -31.81
CA ALA A 153 -19.13 14.83 -33.01
C ALA A 153 -18.90 15.88 -34.11
N PRO A 154 -18.73 15.48 -35.38
CA PRO A 154 -18.58 16.43 -36.48
C PRO A 154 -19.77 17.38 -36.54
N VAL A 155 -19.50 18.68 -36.64
CA VAL A 155 -20.53 19.67 -36.93
C VAL A 155 -21.00 19.49 -38.38
N VAL A 156 -22.21 18.99 -38.59
CA VAL A 156 -22.83 18.96 -39.91
C VAL A 156 -23.36 20.37 -40.20
N PRO A 157 -22.87 21.08 -41.22
CA PRO A 157 -23.39 22.40 -41.54
C PRO A 157 -24.86 22.28 -41.94
N SER A 158 -25.72 23.05 -41.26
CA SER A 158 -27.12 23.16 -41.65
C SER A 158 -27.19 23.89 -42.99
N VAL A 159 -27.62 23.18 -44.05
CA VAL A 159 -27.95 23.80 -45.33
C VAL A 159 -29.23 24.60 -45.10
N VAL A 160 -29.12 25.93 -45.11
CA VAL A 160 -30.28 26.81 -45.18
C VAL A 160 -30.78 26.74 -46.62
N VAL A 161 -31.93 26.11 -46.84
CA VAL A 161 -32.66 26.09 -48.13
C VAL A 161 -33.62 27.27 -48.19
#